data_AF-A0A2W7IT02-F1
#
_entry.id   AF-A0A2W7IT02-F1
#
_cell.length_a   1.000
_cell.length_b   1.000
_cell.length_c   1.000
_cell.angle_alpha   90.00
_cell.angle_beta   90.00
_cell.angle_gamma   90.00
#
_symmetry.space_group_name_H-M   'P 1'
#
loop_
_entity.id
_entity.type
_entity.pdbx_description
1 polymer ?
#
loop_
_entity_poly.entity_id
_entity_poly.type
_entity_poly.pdbx_seq_one_letter_code
_entity_poly.pdbx_strand_id
1 'polypeptide(L)' 'MITIQVNEKTFEVHTDFNILQLLKQLKSRQDGIAVAVNNAIISKNSWESTTLVENDSVLIIQATQGG' A
#
# COMPACT_ATOMS: atom_id res chain seq x y z
N MET A 1 9.53 -11.58 8.85
CA MET A 1 8.27 -11.32 8.13
C MET A 1 7.36 -10.55 9.07
N ILE A 2 6.53 -9.68 8.51
CA ILE A 2 5.44 -8.98 9.22
C ILE A 2 4.14 -9.28 8.50
N THR A 3 3.05 -9.24 9.26
CA THR A 3 1.70 -9.42 8.73
C THR A 3 1.02 -8.07 8.65
N ILE A 4 0.51 -7.73 7.47
CA ILE A 4 -0.22 -6.49 7.21
C ILE A 4 -1.58 -6.81 6.58
N GLN A 5 -2.51 -5.86 6.66
CA GLN A 5 -3.76 -5.93 5.93
C GLN A 5 -3.69 -5.01 4.72
N VAL A 6 -4.05 -5.51 3.54
CA VAL A 6 -4.16 -4.72 2.32
C VAL A 6 -5.58 -4.86 1.78
N ASN A 7 -6.32 -3.76 1.78
CA ASN A 7 -7.76 -3.73 1.57
C ASN A 7 -8.45 -4.74 2.51
N GLU A 8 -9.10 -5.77 1.98
CA GLU A 8 -9.83 -6.78 2.76
C GLU A 8 -9.04 -8.09 2.95
N LYS A 9 -7.74 -8.11 2.62
CA LYS A 9 -6.91 -9.32 2.62
C LYS A 9 -5.65 -9.15 3.48
N THR A 10 -5.24 -10.24 4.11
CA THR A 10 -4.00 -10.30 4.90
C THR A 10 -2.82 -10.75 4.03
N PHE A 11 -1.67 -10.11 4.21
CA PHE A 11 -0.43 -10.42 3.51
C PHE A 11 0.74 -10.54 4.49
N GLU A 12 1.62 -11.51 4.25
CA GLU A 12 2.93 -11.57 4.89
C GLU A 12 3.99 -10.97 3.95
N VAL A 13 4.76 -10.02 4.48
CA VAL A 13 5.84 -9.33 3.75
C VAL A 13 7.11 -9.26 4.59
N HIS A 14 8.23 -8.86 3.98
CA HIS A 14 9.48 -8.66 4.70
C HIS A 14 9.39 -7.43 5.64
N THR A 15 10.23 -7.42 6.69
CA THR A 15 10.24 -6.36 7.72
C THR A 15 10.70 -4.99 7.22
N ASP A 16 11.38 -4.94 6.07
CA ASP A 16 11.88 -3.74 5.42
C ASP A 16 11.03 -3.33 4.20
N PHE A 17 9.86 -3.94 4.05
CA PHE A 17 9.03 -3.79 2.86
C PHE A 17 8.31 -2.45 2.84
N ASN A 18 8.48 -1.68 1.77
CA ASN A 18 7.83 -0.37 1.62
C ASN A 18 6.58 -0.43 0.74
N ILE A 19 5.81 0.66 0.71
CA ILE A 19 4.58 0.77 -0.08
C ILE A 19 4.85 0.52 -1.57
N LEU A 20 5.95 1.04 -2.12
CA LEU A 20 6.26 0.85 -3.55
C LEU A 20 6.52 -0.62 -3.90
N GLN A 21 7.24 -1.34 -3.05
CA GLN A 21 7.49 -2.78 -3.21
C GLN A 21 6.19 -3.58 -3.08
N LEU A 22 5.31 -3.21 -2.15
CA LEU A 22 3.97 -3.79 -2.04
C LEU A 22 3.16 -3.63 -3.34
N LEU A 23 3.10 -2.42 -3.89
CA LEU A 23 2.40 -2.17 -5.14
C LEU A 23 2.97 -2.99 -6.30
N LYS A 24 4.30 -3.14 -6.37
CA LYS A 24 4.98 -3.99 -7.36
C LYS A 24 4.64 -5.47 -7.18
N GLN A 25 4.64 -5.99 -5.95
CA GLN A 25 4.30 -7.38 -5.66
C GLN A 25 2.85 -7.70 -6.03
N LEU A 26 1.92 -6.77 -5.73
CA LEU A 26 0.50 -6.90 -6.07
C LEU A 26 0.21 -6.68 -7.56
N LYS A 27 1.23 -6.35 -8.37
CA LYS A 27 1.08 -5.94 -9.78
C LYS A 27 0.05 -4.81 -9.94
N SER A 28 -0.04 -3.94 -8.94
CA SER A 28 -0.95 -2.81 -8.94
C SER A 28 -0.42 -1.69 -9.85
N ARG A 29 -1.31 -0.91 -10.44
CA ARG A 29 -0.94 0.30 -11.18
C ARG A 29 -0.44 1.34 -10.19
N GLN A 30 0.63 2.06 -10.53
CA GLN A 30 1.14 3.16 -9.69
C GLN A 30 0.56 4.53 -10.08
N ASP A 31 -0.17 4.57 -11.19
CA ASP A 31 -0.86 5.76 -11.70
C ASP A 31 -2.36 5.59 -11.55
N GLY A 32 -3.04 6.69 -11.23
CA GLY A 32 -4.48 6.69 -10.99
C GLY A 32 -4.89 5.91 -9.74
N ILE A 33 -3.97 5.75 -8.77
CA ILE A 33 -4.28 5.18 -7.46
C ILE A 33 -3.88 6.13 -6.34
N ALA A 34 -4.57 6.02 -5.21
CA ALA A 34 -4.17 6.57 -3.93
C ALA A 34 -3.91 5.43 -2.95
N VAL A 35 -2.94 5.61 -2.05
CA VAL A 35 -2.63 4.66 -0.98
C VAL A 35 -2.82 5.36 0.35
N ALA A 36 -3.55 4.73 1.27
CA ALA A 36 -3.60 5.12 2.66
C ALA A 36 -3.01 4.02 3.54
N VAL A 37 -2.30 4.41 4.60
CA VAL A 37 -1.82 3.52 5.66
C VAL A 37 -2.46 4.00 6.96
N ASN A 38 -3.16 3.12 7.66
CA ASN A 38 -3.86 3.41 8.92
C ASN A 38 -4.75 4.66 8.80
N ASN A 39 -5.58 4.70 7.75
CA ASN A 39 -6.50 5.80 7.41
C ASN A 39 -5.83 7.14 7.05
N ALA A 40 -4.50 7.21 6.95
CA ALA A 40 -3.77 8.39 6.50
C ALA A 40 -3.28 8.23 5.05
N ILE A 41 -3.58 9.20 4.18
CA ILE A 41 -3.13 9.17 2.78
C ILE A 41 -1.62 9.39 2.73
N ILE A 42 -0.91 8.50 2.05
CA ILE A 42 0.53 8.61 1.82
C ILE A 42 0.78 9.15 0.42
N SER A 43 1.45 10.30 0.33
CA SER A 43 1.85 10.90 -0.94
C SER A 43 2.71 9.95 -1.76
N LYS A 44 2.50 9.94 -3.09
CA LYS A 44 3.23 9.06 -4.02
C LYS A 44 4.76 9.16 -3.89
N ASN A 45 5.27 10.36 -3.68
CA ASN A 45 6.71 10.60 -3.49
C ASN A 45 7.27 9.95 -2.22
N SER A 46 6.42 9.59 -1.26
CA SER A 46 6.82 8.96 0.00
C SER A 46 6.66 7.44 -0.03
N TRP A 47 6.14 6.83 -1.10
CA TRP A 47 5.88 5.38 -1.14
C TRP A 47 7.16 4.55 -1.04
N GLU A 48 8.28 5.03 -1.58
CA GLU A 48 9.56 4.34 -1.50
C GLU A 48 10.22 4.48 -0.11
N SER A 49 9.97 5.60 0.58
CA SER A 49 10.54 5.88 1.90
C SER A 49 9.65 5.45 3.08
N THR A 50 8.42 4.98 2.83
CA THR A 50 7.48 4.56 3.87
C THR A 50 7.52 3.04 4.01
N THR A 51 8.25 2.56 5.01
CA THR A 51 8.30 1.14 5.40
C THR A 51 7.02 0.75 6.13
N LEU A 52 6.45 -0.39 5.76
CA LEU A 52 5.29 -0.99 6.41
C LEU A 52 5.73 -1.70 7.68
N VAL A 53 4.87 -1.65 8.71
CA VAL A 53 5.11 -2.32 9.98
C VAL A 53 4.01 -3.33 10.28
N GLU A 54 4.26 -4.21 11.23
CA GLU A 54 3.31 -5.25 11.61
C GLU A 54 1.96 -4.64 12.03
N ASN A 55 0.87 -5.25 11.54
CA ASN A 55 -0.52 -4.84 11.71
C ASN A 55 -0.93 -3.55 10.98
N ASP A 56 -0.10 -3.00 10.07
CA ASP A 56 -0.53 -1.89 9.22
C ASP A 56 -1.75 -2.26 8.37
N SER A 57 -2.69 -1.32 8.28
CA SER A 57 -3.83 -1.40 7.36
C SER A 57 -3.59 -0.50 6.16
N VAL A 58 -3.32 -1.11 5.02
CA VAL A 58 -3.08 -0.45 3.74
C VAL A 58 -4.35 -0.48 2.91
N LEU A 59 -4.84 0.68 2.48
CA LEU A 59 -5.95 0.79 1.56
C LEU A 59 -5.44 1.31 0.21
N ILE A 60 -5.57 0.51 -0.83
CA ILE A 60 -5.29 0.93 -2.22
C ILE A 60 -6.62 1.28 -2.86
N ILE A 61 -6.76 2.55 -3.26
CA ILE A 61 -7.95 3.09 -3.92
C ILE A 61 -7.58 3.40 -5.36
N GLN A 62 -8.26 2.77 -6.32
CA GLN A 62 -8.11 3.12 -7.71
C GLN A 62 -9.12 4.21 -8.06
N ALA A 63 -8.65 5.28 -8.69
CA ALA A 63 -9.53 6.27 -9.29
C ALA A 63 -10.37 5.56 -10.36
N THR A 64 -11.67 5.46 -10.10
CA THR A 64 -12.65 5.14 -11.13
C THR A 64 -12.84 6.41 -11.95
N GLN A 65 -12.70 6.31 -13.27
CA GLN A 65 -13.12 7.39 -14.17
C GLN A 65 -14.66 7.41 -14.12
N GLY A 66 -15.21 8.20 -13.21
CA GLY A 66 -16.64 8.49 -13.15
C GLY A 66 -16.99 9.52 -14.23
N GLY A 67 -17.93 9.15 -15.09
CA GLY A 67 -18.70 10.07 -15.93
C GLY A 67 -20.10 10.23 -15.37
#